data_AF-A0A420DGX1-F1
#
_entry.id   AF-A0A420DGX1-F1
#
_cell.length_a   1.000
_cell.length_b   1.000
_cell.length_c   1.000
_cell.angle_alpha   90.00
_cell.angle_beta   90.00
_cell.angle_gamma   90.00
#
_symmetry.space_group_name_H-M   'P 1'
#
loop_
_entity.id
_entity.type
_entity.pdbx_description
1 polymer ?
#
loop_
_entity_poly.entity_id
_entity_poly.type
_entity_poly.pdbx_seq_one_letter_code
_entity_poly.pdbx_strand_id
1 'polypeptide(L)'
;MKKHSLILIIIVFTLLIISCTSENEINAGVNKPQKTTNNLEQNYKQLPSDTLFFQIAKNNYLITHSSKLNKGSVTSSLTVKKYNDNLFSISYNFDTNKEHWKLFQSNKVIEKSTELKNENISIQNLTEVNNLIEDYIAYIFSEIMDKKNKKIVSTINYHKSIINTTIRSIENEDTCNCTVHPEFLIDKSFFNCQEDHFYNTSALKSALNQYTSENSDIDSSTNNLITFLSTYEEQTISYNKYYSFYVTNEDFQIFINYQTASSSGNCAWWCPLGGGSDHGCCGNYSGCCLYWHAACYIHDKMCSDCKPSWFCLPGCVPDAQQPPNNTLTLY
;
A
#
# COMPACT_ATOMS: atom_id res chain seq x y z
N MET A 1 -67.23 12.60 11.56
CA MET A 1 -65.98 12.24 10.85
C MET A 1 -64.83 13.25 11.02
N LYS A 2 -64.73 14.04 12.12
CA LYS A 2 -63.64 15.02 12.30
C LYS A 2 -62.67 14.71 13.47
N LYS A 3 -62.99 13.75 14.34
CA LYS A 3 -62.13 13.41 15.50
C LYS A 3 -61.00 12.42 15.16
N HIS A 4 -61.22 11.49 14.23
CA HIS A 4 -60.18 10.51 13.85
C HIS A 4 -59.05 11.13 13.01
N SER A 5 -59.33 12.13 12.17
CA SER A 5 -58.29 12.84 11.42
C SER A 5 -57.41 13.72 12.31
N LEU A 6 -57.94 14.28 13.41
CA LEU A 6 -57.13 15.08 14.34
C LEU A 6 -56.15 14.19 15.13
N ILE A 7 -56.58 12.98 15.52
CA ILE A 7 -55.73 12.02 16.23
C ILE A 7 -54.60 11.51 15.32
N LEU A 8 -54.88 11.28 14.04
CA LEU A 8 -53.85 10.84 13.08
C LEU A 8 -52.79 11.92 12.83
N ILE A 9 -53.20 13.19 12.72
CA ILE A 9 -52.28 14.33 12.54
C ILE A 9 -51.41 14.52 13.79
N ILE A 10 -51.98 14.37 14.99
CA ILE A 10 -51.21 14.47 16.24
C ILE A 10 -50.18 13.33 16.32
N ILE A 11 -50.55 12.09 15.98
CA ILE A 11 -49.62 10.93 16.01
C ILE A 11 -48.49 11.10 14.99
N VAL A 12 -48.77 11.60 13.79
CA VAL A 12 -47.74 11.87 12.76
C VAL A 12 -46.80 13.01 13.21
N PHE A 13 -47.31 14.04 13.88
CA PHE A 13 -46.48 15.12 14.42
C PHE A 13 -45.66 14.69 15.65
N THR A 14 -46.16 13.84 16.55
CA THR A 14 -45.34 13.30 17.65
C THR A 14 -44.26 12.35 17.14
N LEU A 15 -44.52 11.56 16.09
CA LEU A 15 -43.49 10.72 15.48
C LEU A 15 -42.39 11.54 14.78
N LEU A 16 -42.73 12.67 14.16
CA LEU A 16 -41.73 13.59 13.58
C LEU A 16 -40.88 14.31 14.64
N ILE A 17 -41.43 14.58 15.83
CA ILE A 17 -40.66 15.19 16.93
C ILE A 17 -39.73 14.16 17.60
N ILE A 18 -40.07 12.87 17.61
CA ILE A 18 -39.21 11.81 18.16
C ILE A 18 -38.05 11.45 17.19
N SER A 19 -38.16 11.75 15.89
CA SER A 19 -37.07 11.56 14.91
C SER A 19 -36.02 12.68 14.88
N CYS A 20 -36.10 13.71 15.72
CA CYS A 20 -35.12 14.81 15.77
C CYS A 20 -34.46 15.02 17.14
N THR A 21 -34.65 14.11 18.10
CA THR A 21 -33.93 14.14 19.38
C THR A 21 -33.35 12.79 19.72
N SER A 22 -32.33 12.40 18.96
CA SER A 22 -31.31 11.46 19.43
C SER A 22 -29.96 11.76 18.79
N GLU A 23 -29.48 12.99 18.93
CA GLU A 23 -28.04 13.21 19.12
C GLU A 23 -27.72 12.88 20.59
N ASN A 24 -27.89 11.62 20.96
CA ASN A 24 -27.06 11.06 21.99
C ASN A 24 -25.81 10.62 21.26
N GLU A 25 -24.74 11.38 21.45
CA GLU A 25 -23.37 10.95 21.20
C GLU A 25 -23.17 9.60 21.88
N ILE A 26 -23.44 8.52 21.14
CA ILE A 26 -22.76 7.25 21.35
C ILE A 26 -21.33 7.56 20.95
N ASN A 27 -20.56 8.01 21.95
CA ASN A 27 -19.11 7.91 21.98
C ASN A 27 -18.76 6.42 21.87
N ALA A 28 -18.92 5.86 20.66
CA ALA A 28 -18.12 4.76 20.21
C ALA A 28 -16.70 5.34 20.20
N GLY A 29 -15.97 5.10 21.28
CA GLY A 29 -14.58 5.45 21.44
C GLY A 29 -13.74 4.73 20.41
N VAL A 30 -13.83 5.14 19.15
CA VAL A 30 -12.65 5.28 18.32
C VAL A 30 -11.88 6.37 19.03
N ASN A 31 -10.96 5.95 19.90
CA ASN A 31 -9.86 6.81 20.31
C ASN A 31 -9.21 7.27 19.00
N LYS A 32 -9.63 8.42 18.45
CA LYS A 32 -8.78 9.20 17.56
C LYS A 32 -7.46 9.26 18.32
N PRO A 33 -6.35 8.73 17.78
CA PRO A 33 -5.11 8.59 18.51
C PRO A 33 -4.85 9.93 19.19
N GLN A 34 -4.92 9.89 20.53
CA GLN A 34 -4.90 11.08 21.36
C GLN A 34 -3.65 11.85 20.95
N LYS A 35 -3.84 13.10 20.51
CA LYS A 35 -2.82 13.98 19.94
C LYS A 35 -1.53 13.98 20.77
N THR A 36 -0.62 13.05 20.51
CA THR A 36 0.83 13.18 20.73
C THR A 36 1.49 13.81 19.50
N THR A 37 0.71 14.55 18.70
CA THR A 37 1.07 15.11 17.39
C THR A 37 1.94 16.36 17.44
N ASN A 38 2.05 17.03 18.60
CA ASN A 38 2.71 18.35 18.67
C ASN A 38 4.22 18.33 18.36
N ASN A 39 4.92 17.19 18.53
CA ASN A 39 6.35 17.09 18.20
C ASN A 39 6.65 16.49 16.82
N LEU A 40 5.71 15.75 16.21
CA LEU A 40 5.90 15.25 14.85
C LEU A 40 5.66 16.35 13.81
N GLU A 41 4.61 17.17 14.00
CA GLU A 41 4.18 18.20 13.05
C GLU A 41 5.21 19.31 12.76
N GLN A 42 6.04 19.65 13.75
CA GLN A 42 6.93 20.82 13.63
C GLN A 42 8.23 20.53 12.88
N ASN A 43 8.72 19.29 12.83
CA ASN A 43 10.08 19.00 12.35
C ASN A 43 10.20 18.82 10.83
N TYR A 44 9.18 18.34 10.11
CA TYR A 44 9.31 18.09 8.66
C TYR A 44 8.92 19.29 7.78
N LYS A 45 8.12 20.25 8.29
CA LYS A 45 7.60 21.40 7.52
C LYS A 45 8.67 22.44 7.16
N GLN A 46 9.78 22.49 7.90
CA GLN A 46 10.86 23.49 7.68
C GLN A 46 11.97 23.01 6.74
N LEU A 47 12.00 21.73 6.42
CA LEU A 47 13.08 21.15 5.63
C LEU A 47 12.85 21.30 4.11
N PRO A 48 13.91 21.41 3.29
CA PRO A 48 13.82 21.40 1.83
C PRO A 48 12.97 20.24 1.28
N SER A 49 12.40 20.40 0.08
CA SER A 49 11.57 19.36 -0.58
C SER A 49 12.33 18.05 -0.81
N ASP A 50 13.65 18.14 -0.96
CA ASP A 50 14.57 17.03 -1.22
C ASP A 50 15.17 16.43 0.06
N THR A 51 14.65 16.80 1.23
CA THR A 51 15.03 16.17 2.49
C THR A 51 13.79 15.81 3.31
N LEU A 52 13.91 14.70 4.04
CA LEU A 52 12.90 14.24 4.97
C LEU A 52 13.60 13.76 6.24
N PHE A 53 13.07 14.19 7.37
CA PHE A 53 13.50 13.77 8.69
C PHE A 53 12.26 13.65 9.57
N PHE A 54 12.18 12.56 10.32
CA PHE A 54 11.18 12.42 11.37
C PHE A 54 11.72 11.55 12.50
N GLN A 55 11.09 11.70 13.66
CA GLN A 55 11.42 10.96 14.85
C GLN A 55 10.14 10.50 15.54
N ILE A 56 10.03 9.21 15.81
CA ILE A 56 8.91 8.60 16.53
C ILE A 56 9.44 8.15 17.89
N ALA A 57 8.81 8.63 18.96
CA ALA A 57 9.09 8.22 20.33
C ALA A 57 7.84 7.60 20.95
N LYS A 58 7.80 6.26 21.10
CA LYS A 58 6.64 5.51 21.60
C LYS A 58 7.08 4.18 22.21
N ASN A 59 6.47 3.75 23.31
CA ASN A 59 6.71 2.44 23.95
C ASN A 59 8.20 2.10 24.21
N ASN A 60 8.99 3.07 24.68
CA ASN A 60 10.45 2.97 24.90
C ASN A 60 11.31 2.86 23.63
N TYR A 61 10.68 2.95 22.46
CA TYR A 61 11.38 3.07 21.19
C TYR A 61 11.63 4.52 20.82
N LEU A 62 12.80 4.75 20.23
CA LEU A 62 13.13 5.95 19.48
C LEU A 62 13.50 5.56 18.06
N ILE A 63 12.64 5.86 17.10
CA ILE A 63 12.84 5.60 15.68
C ILE A 63 13.17 6.93 15.01
N THR A 64 14.35 7.03 14.41
CA THR A 64 14.79 8.22 13.68
C THR A 64 14.99 7.87 12.23
N HIS A 65 14.30 8.57 11.34
CA HIS A 65 14.49 8.47 9.89
C HIS A 65 15.07 9.76 9.36
N SER A 66 16.02 9.63 8.42
CA SER A 66 16.56 10.74 7.66
C SER A 66 16.78 10.34 6.22
N SER A 67 16.54 11.24 5.28
CA SER A 67 16.80 11.01 3.86
C SER A 67 17.05 12.30 3.10
N LYS A 68 17.82 12.19 2.02
CA LYS A 68 18.23 13.32 1.17
C LYS A 68 18.35 12.89 -0.29
N LEU A 69 17.87 13.74 -1.20
CA LEU A 69 18.10 13.64 -2.65
C LEU A 69 19.17 14.66 -3.03
N ASN A 70 20.19 14.20 -3.76
CA ASN A 70 21.24 15.06 -4.31
C ASN A 70 21.57 14.59 -5.74
N LYS A 71 21.20 15.40 -6.74
CA LYS A 71 21.51 15.16 -8.16
C LYS A 71 21.18 13.73 -8.63
N GLY A 72 19.99 13.23 -8.25
CA GLY A 72 19.52 11.89 -8.61
C GLY A 72 19.94 10.78 -7.65
N SER A 73 20.94 11.00 -6.79
CA SER A 73 21.30 10.07 -5.72
C SER A 73 20.43 10.29 -4.48
N VAL A 74 19.75 9.24 -4.04
CA VAL A 74 18.97 9.21 -2.80
C VAL A 74 19.76 8.46 -1.75
N THR A 75 19.87 9.03 -0.56
CA THR A 75 20.38 8.34 0.63
C THR A 75 19.35 8.41 1.74
N SER A 76 19.25 7.35 2.53
CA SER A 76 18.41 7.31 3.72
C SER A 76 19.02 6.45 4.83
N SER A 77 18.61 6.75 6.06
CA SER A 77 18.97 5.99 7.24
C SER A 77 17.77 5.91 8.18
N LEU A 78 17.55 4.72 8.73
CA LEU A 78 16.62 4.44 9.81
C LEU A 78 17.42 3.92 11.00
N THR A 79 17.40 4.62 12.12
CA THR A 79 18.01 4.16 13.38
C THR A 79 16.92 3.91 14.40
N VAL A 80 17.00 2.76 15.08
CA VAL A 80 16.04 2.36 16.10
C VAL A 80 16.78 2.14 17.41
N LYS A 81 16.33 2.82 18.46
CA LYS A 81 16.79 2.59 19.83
C LYS A 81 15.67 2.05 20.70
N LYS A 82 16.01 1.19 21.65
CA LYS A 82 15.11 0.70 22.71
C LYS A 82 15.77 1.00 24.05
N TYR A 83 15.06 1.70 24.95
CA TYR A 83 15.62 2.14 26.24
C TYR A 83 16.95 2.95 26.13
N ASN A 84 17.11 3.71 25.05
CA ASN A 84 18.33 4.44 24.65
C ASN A 84 19.48 3.62 24.07
N ASP A 85 19.42 2.29 24.16
CA ASP A 85 20.39 1.42 23.49
C ASP A 85 20.06 1.31 22.01
N ASN A 86 21.10 1.30 21.17
CA ASN A 86 20.93 1.08 19.73
C ASN A 86 20.45 -0.35 19.50
N LEU A 87 19.22 -0.50 19.00
CA LEU A 87 18.67 -1.79 18.67
C LEU A 87 19.17 -2.23 17.29
N PHE A 88 19.02 -1.37 16.28
CA PHE A 88 19.57 -1.58 14.94
C PHE A 88 19.64 -0.29 14.14
N SER A 89 20.36 -0.31 13.02
CA SER A 89 20.40 0.80 12.06
C SER A 89 20.47 0.30 10.63
N ILE A 90 19.57 0.78 9.78
CA ILE A 90 19.52 0.44 8.36
C ILE A 90 19.95 1.67 7.56
N SER A 91 20.95 1.50 6.69
CA SER A 91 21.31 2.50 5.68
C SER A 91 20.84 2.04 4.30
N TYR A 92 20.30 2.96 3.50
CA TYR A 92 19.84 2.67 2.15
C TYR A 92 20.26 3.80 1.20
N ASN A 93 20.56 3.44 -0.05
CA ASN A 93 20.92 4.41 -1.07
C ASN A 93 20.59 3.88 -2.46
N PHE A 94 20.31 4.77 -3.41
CA PHE A 94 20.15 4.40 -4.81
C PHE A 94 20.39 5.62 -5.69
N ASP A 95 20.66 5.38 -6.97
CA ASP A 95 20.87 6.44 -7.96
C ASP A 95 19.78 6.35 -9.02
N THR A 96 18.91 7.37 -9.04
CA THR A 96 17.80 7.45 -9.99
C THR A 96 18.22 7.87 -11.39
N ASN A 97 19.48 8.22 -11.60
CA ASN A 97 20.05 8.43 -12.94
C ASN A 97 20.47 7.12 -13.60
N LYS A 98 20.58 6.02 -12.84
CA LYS A 98 20.83 4.70 -13.41
C LYS A 98 19.61 4.22 -14.15
N GLU A 99 19.81 3.75 -15.37
CA GLU A 99 18.76 3.09 -16.14
C GLU A 99 18.21 1.90 -15.34
N HIS A 100 16.90 1.70 -15.39
CA HIS A 100 16.21 0.64 -14.67
C HIS A 100 16.49 0.57 -13.16
N TRP A 101 16.88 1.67 -12.51
CA TRP A 101 17.24 1.68 -11.08
C TRP A 101 16.22 0.98 -10.17
N LYS A 102 14.93 1.06 -10.52
CA LYS A 102 13.82 0.41 -9.80
C LYS A 102 13.92 -1.12 -9.73
N LEU A 103 14.38 -1.76 -10.81
CA LEU A 103 14.51 -3.23 -10.89
C LEU A 103 15.55 -3.75 -9.88
N PHE A 104 16.54 -2.92 -9.53
CA PHE A 104 17.60 -3.31 -8.59
C PHE A 104 17.21 -3.15 -7.12
N GLN A 105 16.04 -2.55 -6.81
CA GLN A 105 15.68 -2.24 -5.43
C GLN A 105 15.32 -3.49 -4.61
N SER A 106 14.73 -4.51 -5.24
CA SER A 106 14.42 -5.80 -4.57
C SER A 106 15.68 -6.49 -4.05
N ASN A 107 16.71 -6.64 -4.89
CA ASN A 107 17.99 -7.25 -4.50
C ASN A 107 18.64 -6.49 -3.35
N LYS A 108 18.58 -5.15 -3.39
CA LYS A 108 19.11 -4.32 -2.31
C LYS A 108 18.32 -4.46 -1.01
N VAL A 109 17.00 -4.63 -1.09
CA VAL A 109 16.16 -4.94 0.08
C VAL A 109 16.53 -6.31 0.64
N ILE A 110 16.71 -7.33 -0.19
CA ILE A 110 17.13 -8.67 0.24
C ILE A 110 18.50 -8.63 0.95
N GLU A 111 19.47 -7.91 0.38
CA GLU A 111 20.79 -7.69 0.98
C GLU A 111 20.67 -7.08 2.39
N LYS A 112 19.94 -5.97 2.51
CA LYS A 112 19.75 -5.29 3.81
C LYS A 112 18.90 -6.08 4.80
N SER A 113 17.96 -6.89 4.33
CA SER A 113 17.16 -7.77 5.20
C SER A 113 18.00 -8.90 5.76
N THR A 114 18.93 -9.41 4.95
CA THR A 114 19.90 -10.45 5.36
C THR A 114 20.87 -9.88 6.39
N GLU A 115 21.40 -8.67 6.18
CA GLU A 115 22.21 -7.95 7.17
C GLU A 115 21.46 -7.82 8.50
N LEU A 116 20.21 -7.31 8.46
CA LEU A 116 19.39 -7.12 9.66
C LEU A 116 19.05 -8.45 10.37
N LYS A 117 18.77 -9.52 9.61
CA LYS A 117 18.53 -10.87 10.16
C LYS A 117 19.74 -11.35 10.97
N ASN A 118 20.96 -11.08 10.48
CA ASN A 118 22.20 -11.48 11.12
C ASN A 118 22.53 -10.68 12.39
N GLU A 119 21.84 -9.57 12.66
CA GLU A 119 21.94 -8.83 13.94
C GLU A 119 21.26 -9.58 15.10
N ASN A 120 20.54 -10.69 14.84
CA ASN A 120 19.86 -11.52 15.84
C ASN A 120 18.87 -10.75 16.73
N ILE A 121 18.20 -9.75 16.15
CA ILE A 121 17.15 -8.99 16.83
C ILE A 121 15.93 -9.90 17.01
N SER A 122 15.30 -9.86 18.19
CA SER A 122 14.11 -10.67 18.41
C SER A 122 12.98 -10.28 17.46
N ILE A 123 12.25 -11.29 16.98
CA ILE A 123 11.09 -11.09 16.11
C ILE A 123 10.08 -10.12 16.72
N GLN A 124 9.78 -10.25 18.02
CA GLN A 124 8.89 -9.35 18.74
C GLN A 124 9.33 -7.88 18.61
N ASN A 125 10.63 -7.59 18.76
CA ASN A 125 11.12 -6.22 18.64
C ASN A 125 10.98 -5.70 17.21
N LEU A 126 11.21 -6.54 16.20
CA LEU A 126 11.03 -6.16 14.79
C LEU A 126 9.56 -5.90 14.47
N THR A 127 8.64 -6.76 14.92
CA THR A 127 7.20 -6.60 14.75
C THR A 127 6.68 -5.33 15.43
N GLU A 128 7.11 -5.05 16.66
CA GLU A 128 6.74 -3.82 17.37
C GLU A 128 7.21 -2.57 16.60
N VAL A 129 8.43 -2.58 16.06
CA VAL A 129 8.95 -1.47 15.25
C VAL A 129 8.21 -1.34 13.93
N ASN A 130 7.90 -2.45 13.25
CA ASN A 130 7.14 -2.41 12.00
C ASN A 130 5.76 -1.76 12.21
N ASN A 131 5.02 -2.19 13.25
CA ASN A 131 3.72 -1.63 13.57
C ASN A 131 3.80 -0.13 13.88
N LEU A 132 4.85 0.30 14.59
CA LEU A 132 5.10 1.72 14.83
C LEU A 132 5.39 2.49 13.53
N ILE A 133 6.09 1.89 12.58
CA ILE A 133 6.34 2.54 11.27
C ILE A 133 5.04 2.62 10.47
N GLU A 134 4.23 1.56 10.45
CA GLU A 134 2.96 1.50 9.72
C GLU A 134 1.94 2.54 10.25
N ASP A 135 1.74 2.60 11.56
CA ASP A 135 0.90 3.59 12.23
C ASP A 135 1.22 5.02 11.77
N TYR A 136 2.51 5.32 11.61
CA TYR A 136 2.99 6.65 11.29
C TYR A 136 3.12 6.92 9.80
N ILE A 137 3.29 5.90 8.94
CA ILE A 137 3.35 6.08 7.48
C ILE A 137 2.09 6.77 6.96
N ALA A 138 0.90 6.32 7.41
CA ALA A 138 -0.36 6.90 6.97
C ALA A 138 -0.41 8.40 7.27
N TYR A 139 0.01 8.76 8.49
CA TYR A 139 0.07 10.14 8.95
C TYR A 139 1.14 10.97 8.21
N ILE A 140 2.34 10.40 8.04
CA ILE A 140 3.43 11.04 7.30
C ILE A 140 2.95 11.34 5.88
N PHE A 141 2.35 10.35 5.20
CA PHE A 141 1.89 10.52 3.82
C PHE A 141 0.81 11.59 3.71
N SER A 142 -0.19 11.61 4.60
CA SER A 142 -1.21 12.66 4.57
C SER A 142 -0.64 14.07 4.71
N GLU A 143 0.48 14.22 5.43
CA GLU A 143 1.05 15.54 5.71
C GLU A 143 2.13 15.99 4.72
N ILE A 144 2.90 15.06 4.12
CA ILE A 144 4.12 15.39 3.36
C ILE A 144 4.04 15.10 1.87
N MET A 145 3.07 14.31 1.41
CA MET A 145 3.03 13.82 0.02
C MET A 145 3.08 14.93 -1.03
N ASP A 146 2.35 16.03 -0.79
CA ASP A 146 2.29 17.16 -1.72
C ASP A 146 3.45 18.16 -1.55
N LYS A 147 4.24 18.01 -0.49
CA LYS A 147 5.28 18.98 -0.09
C LYS A 147 6.70 18.48 -0.36
N LYS A 148 6.88 17.17 -0.50
CA LYS A 148 8.19 16.51 -0.57
C LYS A 148 8.35 15.74 -1.87
N ASN A 149 9.60 15.53 -2.27
CA ASN A 149 9.92 14.70 -3.40
C ASN A 149 9.46 13.25 -3.17
N LYS A 150 8.63 12.70 -4.06
CA LYS A 150 8.09 11.32 -3.93
C LYS A 150 9.20 10.27 -3.78
N LYS A 151 10.35 10.44 -4.42
CA LYS A 151 11.51 9.53 -4.30
C LYS A 151 12.06 9.47 -2.87
N ILE A 152 11.99 10.59 -2.16
CA ILE A 152 12.44 10.71 -0.77
C ILE A 152 11.41 10.11 0.18
N VAL A 153 10.12 10.38 -0.06
CA VAL A 153 9.03 9.75 0.71
C VAL A 153 9.07 8.23 0.56
N SER A 154 9.37 7.72 -0.64
CA SER A 154 9.52 6.29 -0.92
C SER A 154 10.57 5.60 -0.05
N THR A 155 11.54 6.34 0.51
CA THR A 155 12.60 5.75 1.34
C THR A 155 12.08 5.08 2.61
N ILE A 156 10.94 5.55 3.12
CA ILE A 156 10.29 4.92 4.27
C ILE A 156 9.88 3.48 3.92
N ASN A 157 9.36 3.26 2.72
CA ASN A 157 8.92 1.93 2.31
C ASN A 157 10.09 0.97 2.05
N TYR A 158 11.26 1.44 1.60
CA TYR A 158 12.43 0.54 1.54
C TYR A 158 12.80 0.01 2.93
N HIS A 159 12.82 0.88 3.94
CA HIS A 159 13.10 0.45 5.31
C HIS A 159 12.00 -0.47 5.86
N LYS A 160 10.73 -0.17 5.58
CA LYS A 160 9.61 -1.04 5.94
C LYS A 160 9.74 -2.43 5.30
N SER A 161 9.95 -2.51 3.99
CA SER A 161 10.13 -3.77 3.27
C SER A 161 11.34 -4.57 3.74
N ILE A 162 12.41 -3.91 4.18
CA ILE A 162 13.57 -4.58 4.81
C ILE A 162 13.14 -5.26 6.11
N ILE A 163 12.44 -4.53 7.00
CA ILE A 163 11.97 -5.08 8.28
C ILE A 163 10.97 -6.22 8.04
N ASN A 164 9.99 -6.05 7.14
CA ASN A 164 9.01 -7.08 6.81
C ASN A 164 9.64 -8.33 6.23
N THR A 165 10.59 -8.17 5.30
CA THR A 165 11.32 -9.30 4.72
C THR A 165 12.14 -10.04 5.77
N THR A 166 12.78 -9.32 6.71
CA THR A 166 13.47 -9.95 7.84
C THR A 166 12.50 -10.72 8.75
N ILE A 167 11.36 -10.14 9.11
CA ILE A 167 10.32 -10.79 9.94
C ILE A 167 9.87 -12.11 9.27
N ARG A 168 9.42 -12.04 8.01
CA ARG A 168 8.97 -13.22 7.25
C ARG A 168 10.05 -14.30 7.17
N SER A 169 11.29 -13.89 6.94
CA SER A 169 12.44 -14.81 6.85
C SER A 169 12.78 -15.48 8.18
N ILE A 170 12.47 -14.84 9.32
CA ILE A 170 12.61 -15.45 10.65
C ILE A 170 11.44 -16.40 10.91
N GLU A 171 10.19 -16.00 10.64
CA GLU A 171 8.99 -16.80 10.89
C GLU A 171 8.95 -18.10 10.10
N ASN A 172 9.36 -18.04 8.83
CA ASN A 172 9.31 -19.19 7.92
C ASN A 172 10.60 -20.01 7.91
N GLU A 173 11.60 -19.65 8.73
CA GLU A 173 12.94 -20.25 8.73
C GLU A 173 13.60 -20.30 7.32
N ASP A 174 13.28 -19.34 6.46
CA ASP A 174 13.68 -19.31 5.05
C ASP A 174 14.70 -18.19 4.78
N THR A 175 15.27 -18.16 3.58
CA THR A 175 16.04 -17.06 3.02
C THR A 175 15.20 -15.79 2.87
N CYS A 176 15.85 -14.62 2.94
CA CYS A 176 15.19 -13.35 2.67
C CYS A 176 14.78 -13.28 1.19
N ASN A 177 13.49 -13.12 0.93
CA ASN A 177 12.94 -12.95 -0.42
C ASN A 177 12.15 -11.65 -0.53
N CYS A 178 12.24 -10.97 -1.67
CA CYS A 178 11.42 -9.80 -1.97
C CYS A 178 11.27 -9.69 -3.47
N THR A 179 10.04 -9.84 -3.97
CA THR A 179 9.72 -9.61 -5.37
C THR A 179 9.24 -8.17 -5.52
N VAL A 180 9.86 -7.40 -6.42
CA VAL A 180 9.46 -6.00 -6.64
C VAL A 180 8.01 -5.92 -7.10
N HIS A 181 7.22 -5.05 -6.46
CA HIS A 181 5.84 -4.81 -6.87
C HIS A 181 5.77 -4.17 -8.27
N PRO A 182 4.96 -4.67 -9.22
CA PRO A 182 4.94 -4.11 -10.58
C PRO A 182 4.47 -2.64 -10.61
N GLU A 183 3.57 -2.24 -9.71
CA GLU A 183 3.10 -0.83 -9.59
C GLU A 183 4.24 0.14 -9.31
N PHE A 184 5.28 -0.29 -8.60
CA PHE A 184 6.44 0.54 -8.31
C PHE A 184 7.21 0.82 -9.59
N LEU A 185 7.34 -0.19 -10.46
CA LEU A 185 8.05 -0.07 -11.73
C LEU A 185 7.45 1.01 -12.62
N ILE A 186 6.13 1.21 -12.53
CA ILE A 186 5.36 2.19 -13.32
C ILE A 186 4.97 3.47 -12.56
N ASP A 187 5.62 3.77 -11.42
CA ASP A 187 5.39 5.00 -10.62
C ASP A 187 3.96 5.14 -10.06
N LYS A 188 3.24 4.02 -9.92
CA LYS A 188 1.90 4.01 -9.30
C LYS A 188 1.95 3.76 -7.81
N SER A 189 2.92 2.96 -7.36
CA SER A 189 3.16 2.70 -5.94
C SER A 189 4.49 3.23 -5.48
N PHE A 190 4.62 3.38 -4.16
CA PHE A 190 5.94 3.32 -3.54
C PHE A 190 6.48 1.89 -3.59
N PHE A 191 7.78 1.75 -3.36
CA PHE A 191 8.38 0.41 -3.31
C PHE A 191 7.66 -0.45 -2.28
N ASN A 192 7.30 -1.67 -2.66
CA ASN A 192 6.86 -2.70 -1.74
C ASN A 192 7.31 -4.06 -2.30
N CYS A 193 7.46 -5.05 -1.43
CA CYS A 193 7.59 -6.44 -1.87
C CYS A 193 6.18 -7.00 -2.14
N GLN A 194 6.02 -7.82 -3.18
CA GLN A 194 4.73 -8.46 -3.50
C GLN A 194 4.25 -9.37 -2.36
N GLU A 195 5.18 -9.90 -1.58
CA GLU A 195 4.92 -10.73 -0.41
C GLU A 195 4.31 -9.95 0.77
N ASP A 196 4.46 -8.61 0.78
CA ASP A 196 4.05 -7.72 1.87
C ASP A 196 2.76 -6.94 1.57
N HIS A 197 2.16 -7.14 0.39
CA HIS A 197 0.90 -6.51 0.02
C HIS A 197 -0.21 -7.55 0.11
N PHE A 198 -1.26 -7.28 0.88
CA PHE A 198 -2.39 -8.18 1.07
C PHE A 198 -3.70 -7.55 0.64
N TYR A 199 -4.55 -8.33 -0.01
CA TYR A 199 -5.93 -7.98 -0.32
C TYR A 199 -6.88 -8.69 0.63
N ASN A 200 -7.95 -8.01 1.04
CA ASN A 200 -9.07 -8.67 1.71
C ASN A 200 -9.76 -9.63 0.73
N THR A 201 -9.84 -10.91 1.09
CA THR A 201 -10.39 -11.98 0.25
C THR A 201 -11.85 -11.71 -0.15
N SER A 202 -12.66 -11.15 0.76
CA SER A 202 -14.08 -10.87 0.47
C SER A 202 -14.23 -9.70 -0.52
N ALA A 203 -13.43 -8.65 -0.37
CA ALA A 203 -13.40 -7.52 -1.29
C ALA A 203 -12.92 -7.96 -2.69
N LEU A 204 -11.88 -8.78 -2.75
CA LEU A 204 -11.37 -9.35 -3.99
C LEU A 204 -12.45 -10.20 -4.71
N LYS A 205 -13.15 -11.07 -3.98
CA LYS A 205 -14.29 -11.85 -4.53
C LYS A 205 -15.38 -10.93 -5.08
N SER A 206 -15.73 -9.86 -4.36
CA SER A 206 -16.73 -8.89 -4.82
C SER A 206 -16.29 -8.18 -6.10
N ALA A 207 -15.03 -7.73 -6.17
CA ALA A 207 -14.49 -7.06 -7.36
C ALA A 207 -14.48 -7.99 -8.57
N LEU A 208 -14.10 -9.26 -8.39
CA LEU A 208 -14.16 -10.29 -9.43
C LEU A 208 -15.58 -10.58 -9.90
N ASN A 209 -16.55 -10.70 -8.98
CA ASN A 209 -17.95 -10.91 -9.36
C ASN A 209 -18.51 -9.73 -10.17
N GLN A 210 -18.10 -8.51 -9.83
CA GLN A 210 -18.47 -7.34 -10.63
C GLN A 210 -17.82 -7.41 -12.02
N TYR A 211 -16.52 -7.71 -12.09
CA TYR A 211 -15.79 -7.87 -13.35
C TYR A 211 -16.47 -8.90 -14.27
N THR A 212 -16.82 -10.07 -13.75
CA THR A 212 -17.48 -11.13 -14.53
C THR A 212 -18.91 -10.77 -14.94
N SER A 213 -19.60 -9.89 -14.20
CA SER A 213 -20.91 -9.39 -14.59
C SER A 213 -20.85 -8.34 -15.70
N GLU A 214 -19.76 -7.58 -15.77
CA GLU A 214 -19.56 -6.50 -16.74
C GLU A 214 -18.87 -6.98 -18.04
N ASN A 215 -18.24 -8.15 -18.04
CA ASN A 215 -17.49 -8.68 -19.17
C ASN A 215 -18.06 -10.04 -19.61
N SER A 216 -18.43 -10.16 -20.88
CA SER A 216 -19.01 -11.39 -21.44
C SER A 216 -18.02 -12.55 -21.57
N ASP A 217 -16.73 -12.21 -21.76
CA ASP A 217 -15.66 -13.19 -21.91
C ASP A 217 -14.66 -13.00 -20.76
N ILE A 218 -14.48 -14.07 -19.99
CA ILE A 218 -13.43 -14.18 -18.99
C ILE A 218 -12.46 -15.28 -19.41
N ASP A 219 -11.19 -14.96 -19.35
CA ASP A 219 -10.08 -15.83 -19.71
C ASP A 219 -9.86 -16.98 -18.69
N SER A 220 -8.89 -17.84 -18.99
CA SER A 220 -8.54 -18.99 -18.13
C SER A 220 -7.94 -18.57 -16.77
N SER A 221 -7.08 -17.57 -16.73
CA SER A 221 -6.39 -17.12 -15.51
C SER A 221 -7.36 -16.56 -14.46
N THR A 222 -8.30 -15.70 -14.88
CA THR A 222 -9.38 -15.18 -14.05
C THR A 222 -10.33 -16.28 -13.60
N ASN A 223 -10.69 -17.22 -14.48
CA ASN A 223 -11.49 -18.39 -14.10
C ASN A 223 -10.81 -19.25 -13.03
N ASN A 224 -9.50 -19.49 -13.18
CA ASN A 224 -8.70 -20.23 -12.21
C ASN A 224 -8.64 -19.50 -10.85
N LEU A 225 -8.48 -18.17 -10.86
CA LEU A 225 -8.51 -17.37 -9.64
C LEU A 225 -9.88 -17.43 -8.95
N ILE A 226 -10.98 -17.30 -9.69
CA ILE A 226 -12.35 -17.41 -9.14
C ILE A 226 -12.55 -18.79 -8.51
N THR A 227 -12.14 -19.84 -9.20
CA THR A 227 -12.23 -21.22 -8.70
C THR A 227 -11.42 -21.39 -7.42
N PHE A 228 -10.18 -20.89 -7.40
CA PHE A 228 -9.33 -20.92 -6.22
C PHE A 228 -9.97 -20.16 -5.04
N LEU A 229 -10.47 -18.95 -5.28
CA LEU A 229 -11.08 -18.16 -4.22
C LEU A 229 -12.37 -18.78 -3.69
N SER A 230 -13.09 -19.58 -4.49
CA SER A 230 -14.31 -20.27 -4.03
C SER A 230 -14.08 -21.21 -2.85
N THR A 231 -12.85 -21.75 -2.72
CA THR A 231 -12.44 -22.64 -1.62
C THR A 231 -11.43 -22.00 -0.66
N TYR A 232 -10.98 -20.77 -0.94
CA TYR A 232 -10.03 -20.06 -0.08
C TYR A 232 -10.72 -19.45 1.15
N GLU A 233 -10.33 -19.91 2.34
CA GLU A 233 -10.96 -19.57 3.63
C GLU A 233 -10.26 -18.43 4.38
N GLU A 234 -9.03 -18.08 4.02
CA GLU A 234 -8.28 -17.02 4.70
C GLU A 234 -8.88 -15.64 4.42
N GLN A 235 -8.83 -14.75 5.43
CA GLN A 235 -9.38 -13.40 5.33
C GLN A 235 -8.62 -12.50 4.36
N THR A 236 -7.34 -12.79 4.14
CA THR A 236 -6.44 -12.02 3.28
C THR A 236 -5.68 -12.95 2.34
N ILE A 237 -5.35 -12.44 1.15
CA ILE A 237 -4.46 -13.09 0.18
C ILE A 237 -3.31 -12.15 -0.18
N SER A 238 -2.09 -12.66 -0.21
CA SER A 238 -0.93 -11.85 -0.62
C SER A 238 -0.94 -11.54 -2.11
N TYR A 239 -0.33 -10.41 -2.50
CA TYR A 239 -0.30 -9.94 -3.88
C TYR A 239 0.36 -10.99 -4.78
N ASN A 240 1.52 -11.51 -4.37
CA ASN A 240 2.23 -12.54 -5.15
C ASN A 240 1.36 -13.79 -5.43
N LYS A 241 0.49 -14.18 -4.50
CA LYS A 241 -0.36 -15.37 -4.62
C LYS A 241 -1.57 -15.15 -5.52
N TYR A 242 -2.22 -13.98 -5.48
CA TYR A 242 -3.27 -13.69 -6.47
C TYR A 242 -2.67 -13.42 -7.85
N TYR A 243 -1.53 -12.71 -7.91
CA TYR A 243 -0.92 -12.29 -9.16
C TYR A 243 -0.32 -13.47 -9.93
N SER A 244 0.08 -14.54 -9.23
CA SER A 244 0.60 -15.77 -9.86
C SER A 244 -0.39 -16.49 -10.78
N PHE A 245 -1.68 -16.19 -10.69
CA PHE A 245 -2.67 -16.70 -11.66
C PHE A 245 -2.54 -16.04 -13.03
N TYR A 246 -1.98 -14.83 -13.08
CA TYR A 246 -1.80 -14.04 -14.30
C TYR A 246 -0.36 -14.09 -14.80
N VAL A 247 0.61 -13.94 -13.89
CA VAL A 247 2.04 -13.96 -14.21
C VAL A 247 2.76 -14.73 -13.12
N THR A 248 3.38 -15.85 -13.48
CA THR A 248 4.13 -16.64 -12.50
C THR A 248 5.34 -15.86 -11.99
N ASN A 249 5.82 -16.18 -10.79
CA ASN A 249 7.04 -15.57 -10.26
C ASN A 249 8.24 -15.81 -11.21
N GLU A 250 8.31 -16.99 -11.83
CA GLU A 250 9.36 -17.32 -12.80
C GLU A 250 9.29 -16.41 -14.03
N ASP A 251 8.11 -16.27 -14.65
CA ASP A 251 7.92 -15.38 -15.80
C ASP A 251 8.25 -13.93 -15.46
N PHE A 252 7.86 -13.49 -14.27
CA PHE A 252 8.19 -12.15 -13.79
C PHE A 252 9.70 -11.97 -13.64
N GLN A 253 10.41 -12.93 -13.05
CA GLN A 253 11.88 -12.86 -12.93
C GLN A 253 12.58 -12.90 -14.29
N ILE A 254 12.08 -13.68 -15.24
CA ILE A 254 12.59 -13.68 -16.63
C ILE A 254 12.43 -12.28 -17.25
N PHE A 255 11.28 -11.63 -17.06
CA PHE A 255 11.06 -10.24 -17.48
C PHE A 255 12.07 -9.28 -16.84
N ILE A 256 12.25 -9.32 -15.52
CA ILE A 256 13.21 -8.46 -14.81
C ILE A 256 14.63 -8.68 -15.36
N ASN A 257 15.06 -9.93 -15.49
CA ASN A 257 16.40 -10.29 -15.96
C ASN A 257 16.64 -9.78 -17.38
N TYR A 258 15.69 -9.99 -18.29
CA TYR A 258 15.78 -9.49 -19.66
C TYR A 258 15.88 -7.96 -19.72
N GLN A 259 15.05 -7.25 -18.94
CA GLN A 259 15.08 -5.78 -18.89
C GLN A 259 16.39 -5.24 -18.30
N THR A 260 16.98 -5.94 -17.31
CA THR A 260 18.28 -5.55 -16.78
C THR A 260 19.46 -5.88 -17.70
N ALA A 261 19.31 -6.86 -18.59
CA ALA A 261 20.37 -7.30 -19.51
C ALA A 261 20.35 -6.57 -20.87
N SER A 262 19.18 -6.13 -21.32
CA SER A 262 19.00 -5.50 -22.63
C SER A 262 19.01 -3.98 -22.53
N SER A 263 20.13 -3.33 -22.87
CA SER A 263 20.29 -1.86 -22.92
C SER A 263 19.59 -1.17 -24.10
N SER A 264 18.77 -1.91 -24.86
CA SER A 264 18.02 -1.38 -26.00
C SER A 264 16.91 -2.36 -26.35
N GLY A 265 15.67 -2.03 -26.01
CA GLY A 265 14.55 -2.93 -26.25
C GLY A 265 13.23 -2.21 -26.17
N ASN A 266 12.76 -1.75 -27.32
CA ASN A 266 11.42 -1.23 -27.51
C ASN A 266 10.41 -2.21 -26.87
N CYS A 267 9.78 -1.81 -25.75
CA CYS A 267 8.89 -2.67 -24.96
C CYS A 267 7.72 -3.22 -25.79
N ALA A 268 7.44 -2.62 -26.95
CA ALA A 268 6.38 -3.01 -27.87
C ALA A 268 6.45 -4.46 -28.40
N TRP A 269 7.65 -5.07 -28.51
CA TRP A 269 7.76 -6.42 -29.11
C TRP A 269 7.44 -7.55 -28.11
N TRP A 270 7.75 -7.37 -26.82
CA TRP A 270 7.53 -8.39 -25.80
C TRP A 270 6.54 -7.87 -24.76
N CYS A 271 5.30 -7.76 -25.21
CA CYS A 271 4.15 -7.40 -24.40
C CYS A 271 3.31 -8.67 -24.10
N PRO A 272 3.78 -9.62 -23.28
CA PRO A 272 3.01 -10.83 -22.99
C PRO A 272 1.72 -10.54 -22.20
N LEU A 273 1.45 -9.26 -21.85
CA LEU A 273 0.48 -8.85 -20.83
C LEU A 273 -0.65 -7.93 -21.36
N GLY A 274 -0.72 -7.69 -22.66
CA GLY A 274 -1.85 -7.00 -23.30
C GLY A 274 -1.87 -5.47 -23.18
N GLY A 275 -2.84 -4.85 -23.85
CA GLY A 275 -3.12 -3.41 -23.81
C GLY A 275 -4.18 -3.07 -22.76
N GLY A 276 -4.08 -1.90 -22.14
CA GLY A 276 -5.02 -1.39 -21.13
C GLY A 276 -6.39 -1.00 -21.69
N SER A 277 -7.39 -0.88 -20.80
CA SER A 277 -8.73 -0.31 -21.08
C SER A 277 -8.84 1.13 -20.55
N ASP A 278 -9.86 1.88 -20.98
CA ASP A 278 -10.09 3.32 -20.67
C ASP A 278 -10.45 3.63 -19.20
N HIS A 279 -10.48 2.63 -18.31
CA HIS A 279 -10.80 2.80 -16.89
C HIS A 279 -9.59 2.50 -15.99
N GLY A 280 -9.35 3.41 -15.04
CA GLY A 280 -8.38 3.26 -13.95
C GLY A 280 -6.93 3.02 -14.39
N CYS A 281 -6.13 2.32 -13.57
CA CYS A 281 -4.67 2.33 -13.59
C CYS A 281 -4.02 2.08 -14.94
N CYS A 282 -4.70 1.51 -15.95
CA CYS A 282 -4.22 1.36 -17.33
C CYS A 282 -4.87 2.25 -18.42
N GLY A 283 -5.88 3.06 -18.11
CA GLY A 283 -6.60 3.93 -19.06
C GLY A 283 -5.88 5.22 -19.48
N ASN A 284 -4.61 5.38 -19.12
CA ASN A 284 -3.82 6.56 -19.47
C ASN A 284 -2.43 6.21 -20.04
N TYR A 285 -2.21 4.99 -20.53
CA TYR A 285 -0.91 4.60 -21.10
C TYR A 285 -0.93 4.42 -22.62
N SER A 286 0.07 5.02 -23.26
CA SER A 286 0.65 4.51 -24.50
C SER A 286 1.79 3.54 -24.15
N GLY A 287 1.60 2.23 -24.29
CA GLY A 287 2.66 1.22 -24.05
C GLY A 287 2.16 -0.09 -23.43
N CYS A 288 3.10 -0.97 -23.07
CA CYS A 288 2.78 -2.26 -22.47
C CYS A 288 2.17 -2.14 -21.07
N CYS A 289 0.93 -2.62 -20.92
CA CYS A 289 0.27 -2.68 -19.62
C CYS A 289 0.83 -3.92 -18.90
N LEU A 290 1.58 -3.70 -17.82
CA LEU A 290 2.04 -4.77 -16.92
C LEU A 290 0.88 -5.41 -16.15
N TYR A 291 -0.31 -4.80 -16.22
CA TYR A 291 -1.53 -5.25 -15.57
C TYR A 291 -2.43 -5.92 -16.58
N TRP A 292 -2.96 -7.07 -16.20
CA TRP A 292 -3.96 -7.71 -17.03
C TRP A 292 -5.36 -7.15 -16.74
N HIS A 293 -6.25 -7.20 -17.72
CA HIS A 293 -7.56 -6.51 -17.72
C HIS A 293 -8.34 -6.69 -16.41
N ALA A 294 -8.39 -7.91 -15.86
CA ALA A 294 -9.04 -8.21 -14.58
C ALA A 294 -8.26 -7.69 -13.35
N ALA A 295 -6.94 -7.87 -13.29
CA ALA A 295 -6.11 -7.42 -12.16
C ALA A 295 -6.13 -5.90 -12.02
N CYS A 296 -6.07 -5.19 -13.15
CA CYS A 296 -6.19 -3.74 -13.21
C CYS A 296 -7.55 -3.28 -12.70
N TYR A 297 -8.62 -3.86 -13.26
CA TYR A 297 -9.99 -3.55 -12.85
C TYR A 297 -10.22 -3.78 -11.35
N ILE A 298 -9.72 -4.89 -10.80
CA ILE A 298 -9.84 -5.21 -9.37
C ILE A 298 -9.17 -4.15 -8.53
N HIS A 299 -7.92 -3.79 -8.84
CA HIS A 299 -7.20 -2.75 -8.14
C HIS A 299 -8.00 -1.44 -8.15
N ASP A 300 -8.50 -1.03 -9.32
CA ASP A 300 -9.24 0.22 -9.47
C ASP A 300 -10.55 0.24 -8.67
N LYS A 301 -11.29 -0.88 -8.62
CA LYS A 301 -12.49 -0.97 -7.77
C LYS A 301 -12.16 -0.93 -6.29
N MET A 302 -11.10 -1.61 -5.86
CA MET A 302 -10.65 -1.61 -4.47
C MET A 302 -10.11 -0.24 -4.03
N CYS A 303 -9.69 0.58 -4.98
CA CYS A 303 -9.11 1.90 -4.74
C CYS A 303 -9.90 3.07 -5.34
N SER A 304 -11.20 2.87 -5.56
CA SER A 304 -12.09 3.87 -6.19
C SER A 304 -12.15 5.21 -5.45
N ASP A 305 -11.94 5.24 -4.13
CA ASP A 305 -11.88 6.44 -3.31
C ASP A 305 -10.46 6.85 -2.88
N CYS A 306 -9.44 6.12 -3.37
CA CYS A 306 -8.04 6.23 -3.00
C CYS A 306 -7.77 6.11 -1.49
N LYS A 307 -8.59 5.39 -0.74
CA LYS A 307 -8.42 5.21 0.71
C LYS A 307 -8.21 3.75 1.12
N PRO A 308 -7.34 3.52 2.12
CA PRO A 308 -6.40 4.51 2.66
C PRO A 308 -5.28 4.81 1.65
N SER A 309 -4.78 6.04 1.60
CA SER A 309 -3.84 6.51 0.57
C SER A 309 -2.49 5.77 0.56
N TRP A 310 -2.16 5.05 1.64
CA TRP A 310 -1.00 4.16 1.70
C TRP A 310 -1.23 2.81 1.02
N PHE A 311 -2.49 2.34 0.97
CA PHE A 311 -2.91 1.10 0.32
C PHE A 311 -3.22 1.33 -1.15
N CYS A 312 -3.92 2.44 -1.45
CA CYS A 312 -4.28 2.83 -2.82
C CYS A 312 -3.24 3.71 -3.52
N LEU A 313 -2.19 4.09 -2.77
CA LEU A 313 -0.94 4.59 -3.31
C LEU A 313 -1.02 6.00 -3.93
N PRO A 314 0.12 6.71 -4.06
CA PRO A 314 0.13 8.13 -4.43
C PRO A 314 -0.19 8.42 -5.90
N GLY A 315 -0.43 7.38 -6.71
CA GLY A 315 -0.84 7.50 -8.10
C GLY A 315 -2.34 7.40 -8.33
N CYS A 316 -3.11 7.05 -7.30
CA CYS A 316 -4.57 6.92 -7.38
C CYS A 316 -5.26 8.29 -7.47
N VAL A 317 -6.31 8.35 -8.29
CA VAL A 317 -7.21 9.51 -8.42
C VAL A 317 -8.64 9.02 -8.18
N PRO A 318 -9.41 9.63 -7.27
CA PRO A 318 -10.77 9.18 -6.97
C PRO A 318 -11.70 9.30 -8.18
N ASP A 319 -12.66 8.39 -8.31
CA ASP A 319 -13.66 8.44 -9.36
C ASP A 319 -14.54 9.71 -9.25
N ALA A 320 -14.74 10.40 -10.37
CA ALA A 320 -15.44 11.69 -10.42
C ALA A 320 -16.95 11.63 -10.07
N GLN A 321 -17.52 10.44 -9.84
CA GLN A 321 -18.98 10.23 -9.78
C GLN A 321 -19.52 9.52 -8.53
N GLN A 322 -18.81 9.43 -7.41
CA GLN A 322 -19.40 8.87 -6.18
C GLN A 322 -19.72 9.92 -5.10
N PRO A 323 -20.98 9.96 -4.58
CA PRO A 323 -21.27 10.63 -3.32
C PRO A 323 -20.54 9.91 -2.17
N PRO A 324 -20.20 10.61 -1.06
CA PRO A 324 -19.48 10.03 0.05
C PRO A 324 -20.34 8.93 0.69
N ASN A 325 -20.02 7.66 0.42
CA ASN A 325 -20.67 6.52 1.05
C ASN A 325 -19.70 5.77 1.97
N ASN A 326 -20.22 5.51 3.16
CA ASN A 326 -19.60 4.94 4.35
C ASN A 326 -18.45 3.93 4.11
N THR A 327 -17.24 4.39 4.45
CA THR A 327 -16.17 3.67 5.16
C THR A 327 -16.13 2.15 5.01
N LEU A 328 -15.39 1.67 4.00
CA LEU A 328 -14.67 0.41 4.10
C LEU A 328 -13.58 0.57 5.17
N THR A 329 -13.83 0.03 6.36
CA THR A 329 -12.82 -0.04 7.41
C THR A 329 -11.97 -1.26 7.14
N LEU A 330 -10.75 -1.07 6.62
CA LEU A 330 -9.72 -2.10 6.58
C LEU A 330 -9.13 -2.22 7.99
N TYR A 331 -9.17 -3.43 8.56
CA TYR A 331 -8.51 -3.78 9.82
C TYR A 331 -7.05 -4.16 9.60
#